data_AF-A0A3S3QSN7-F1
#
_entry.id   AF-A0A3S3QSN7-F1
#
_cell.length_a   1.000
_cell.length_b   1.000
_cell.length_c   1.000
_cell.angle_alpha   90.00
_cell.angle_beta   90.00
_cell.angle_gamma   90.00
#
_symmetry.space_group_name_H-M   'P 1'
#
loop_
_entity.id
_entity.type
_entity.pdbx_description
1 polymer ?
#
loop_
_entity_poly.entity_id
_entity_poly.type
_entity_poly.pdbx_seq_one_letter_code
_entity_poly.pdbx_strand_id
1 'polypeptide(L)'
;LVPMPDGMPPALLVERFDIRTGLEDKHLLALEDFCSVLGVPTEAKYDGTMERIARALRPLSTSPEEDVLLVLKRSLFAWLIADGDMPLKNMALLEIAEPGSTQFSSVRMAPLYDAVTTRVFPRLEKDRMALK
;
A
#
# COMPACT_ATOMS: atom_id res chain seq x y z
N LEU A 1 -5.93 -3.85 22.71
CA LEU A 1 -5.50 -5.24 22.44
C LEU A 1 -6.73 -6.11 22.52
N VAL A 2 -7.00 -6.92 21.49
CA VAL A 2 -8.14 -7.84 21.46
C VAL A 2 -7.75 -9.08 22.26
N PRO A 3 -8.59 -9.56 23.21
CA PRO A 3 -8.31 -10.78 23.94
C PRO A 3 -8.22 -11.97 22.98
N MET A 4 -7.12 -12.71 23.03
CA MET A 4 -6.90 -13.91 22.22
C MET A 4 -7.32 -15.15 23.01
N PRO A 5 -7.97 -16.15 22.38
CA PRO A 5 -8.28 -17.41 23.03
C PRO A 5 -7.03 -18.13 23.56
N ASP A 6 -7.18 -18.84 24.67
CA ASP A 6 -6.10 -19.65 25.23
C ASP A 6 -5.60 -20.70 24.22
N GLY A 7 -4.27 -20.82 24.11
CA GLY A 7 -3.63 -21.77 23.19
C GLY A 7 -3.55 -21.33 21.73
N MET A 8 -4.07 -20.15 21.38
CA MET A 8 -3.91 -19.60 20.03
C MET A 8 -2.49 -19.05 19.83
N PRO A 9 -1.79 -19.40 18.73
CA PRO A 9 -0.51 -18.76 18.38
C PRO A 9 -0.66 -17.23 18.24
N PRO A 10 0.42 -16.45 18.45
CA PRO A 10 0.39 -15.02 18.21
C PRO A 10 -0.10 -14.70 16.79
N ALA A 11 -1.00 -13.73 16.68
CA ALA A 11 -1.57 -13.29 15.42
C ALA A 11 -1.60 -11.76 15.33
N LEU A 12 -1.49 -11.24 14.11
CA LEU A 12 -1.68 -9.82 13.81
C LEU A 12 -3.07 -9.64 13.18
N LEU A 13 -3.93 -8.87 13.85
CA LEU A 13 -5.24 -8.50 13.31
C LEU A 13 -5.12 -7.10 12.69
N VAL A 14 -5.36 -7.01 11.38
CA VAL A 14 -5.28 -5.76 10.61
C VAL A 14 -6.68 -5.38 10.16
N GLU A 15 -7.09 -4.17 10.48
CA GLU A 15 -8.32 -3.59 9.95
C GLU A 15 -8.14 -3.28 8.46
N ARG A 16 -9.05 -3.77 7.63
CA ARG A 16 -9.04 -3.52 6.19
C ARG A 16 -9.59 -2.12 5.90
N PHE A 17 -8.80 -1.31 5.21
CA PHE A 17 -9.17 0.05 4.81
C PHE A 17 -10.00 0.10 3.51
N ASP A 18 -10.19 -1.04 2.83
CA ASP A 18 -10.98 -1.19 1.60
C ASP A 18 -12.34 -1.87 1.86
N ILE A 19 -12.78 -1.92 3.13
CA ILE A 19 -14.09 -2.42 3.53
C ILE A 19 -14.88 -1.27 4.17
N ARG A 20 -16.16 -1.15 3.78
CA ARG A 20 -17.11 -0.21 4.38
C ARG A 20 -17.37 -0.53 5.84
N THR A 21 -17.39 0.49 6.69
CA THR A 21 -17.52 0.33 8.14
C THR A 21 -18.95 0.45 8.66
N GLY A 22 -19.92 0.82 7.81
CA GLY A 22 -21.33 0.97 8.18
C GLY A 22 -22.30 0.51 7.10
N LEU A 23 -23.50 0.09 7.50
CA LEU A 23 -24.56 -0.35 6.56
C LEU A 23 -25.08 0.80 5.68
N GLU A 24 -24.98 2.03 6.18
CA GLU A 24 -25.38 3.24 5.46
C GLU A 24 -24.28 3.76 4.52
N ASP A 25 -23.04 3.26 4.65
CA ASP A 25 -21.98 3.59 3.73
C ASP A 25 -22.24 2.88 2.39
N LYS A 26 -22.54 3.67 1.35
CA LYS A 26 -22.81 3.18 0.01
C LYS A 26 -21.64 3.37 -0.94
N HIS A 27 -20.52 3.94 -0.50
CA HIS A 27 -19.38 4.14 -1.39
C HIS A 27 -18.89 2.81 -1.97
N LEU A 28 -18.50 2.84 -3.23
CA LEU A 28 -17.83 1.75 -3.89
C LEU A 28 -16.33 1.96 -3.72
N LEU A 29 -15.67 0.97 -3.13
CA LEU A 29 -14.22 1.00 -2.88
C LEU A 29 -13.54 0.04 -3.86
N ALA A 30 -12.50 0.51 -4.54
CA ALA A 30 -11.58 -0.32 -5.29
C ALA A 30 -10.16 -0.10 -4.78
N LEU A 31 -9.41 -1.19 -4.65
CA LEU A 31 -8.01 -1.19 -4.27
C LEU A 31 -7.21 -1.73 -5.44
N GLU A 32 -6.32 -0.92 -6.01
CA GLU A 32 -5.48 -1.30 -7.15
C GLU A 32 -4.01 -1.20 -6.78
N ASP A 33 -3.25 -2.30 -6.90
CA ASP A 33 -1.82 -2.32 -6.64
C ASP A 33 -0.99 -1.72 -7.79
N PHE A 34 0.25 -1.28 -7.51
CA PHE A 34 1.09 -0.69 -8.55
C PHE A 34 1.62 -1.70 -9.58
N CYS A 35 1.45 -3.01 -9.37
CA CYS A 35 1.68 -3.96 -10.47
C CYS A 35 0.62 -3.77 -11.56
N SER A 36 -0.64 -3.65 -11.14
CA SER A 36 -1.80 -3.46 -12.00
C SER A 36 -1.77 -2.09 -12.68
N VAL A 37 -1.55 -1.01 -11.90
CA VAL A 37 -1.45 0.36 -12.41
C VAL A 37 -0.35 0.50 -13.48
N LEU A 38 0.79 -0.17 -13.29
CA LEU A 38 1.93 -0.10 -14.21
C LEU A 38 1.87 -1.15 -15.33
N GLY A 39 0.86 -2.03 -15.33
CA GLY A 39 0.73 -3.13 -16.28
C GLY A 39 1.90 -4.12 -16.23
N VAL A 40 2.50 -4.33 -15.06
CA VAL A 40 3.61 -5.27 -14.88
C VAL A 40 3.12 -6.60 -14.27
N PRO A 41 3.66 -7.74 -14.72
CA PRO A 41 3.27 -9.04 -14.19
C PRO A 41 3.78 -9.20 -12.75
N THR A 42 3.18 -10.14 -12.00
CA THR A 42 3.49 -10.36 -10.57
C THR A 42 4.95 -10.74 -10.33
N GLU A 43 5.56 -11.46 -11.27
CA GLU A 43 6.96 -11.88 -11.25
C GLU A 43 7.91 -10.67 -11.28
N ALA A 44 7.46 -9.55 -11.83
CA ALA A 44 8.19 -8.29 -11.92
C ALA A 44 7.84 -7.32 -10.77
N LYS A 45 7.26 -7.79 -9.66
CA LYS A 45 6.84 -6.93 -8.53
C LYS A 45 7.97 -6.10 -7.88
N TYR A 46 9.24 -6.48 -8.07
CA TYR A 46 10.40 -5.71 -7.60
C TYR A 46 11.03 -4.83 -8.70
N ASP A 47 10.55 -4.92 -9.94
CA ASP A 47 11.06 -4.17 -11.08
C ASP A 47 10.36 -2.80 -11.19
N GLY A 48 10.56 -1.99 -10.15
CA GLY A 48 9.97 -0.67 -10.01
C GLY A 48 10.88 0.29 -9.25
N THR A 49 10.58 1.58 -9.36
CA THR A 49 11.24 2.63 -8.58
C THR A 49 10.19 3.54 -7.96
N MET A 50 10.56 4.20 -6.88
CA MET A 50 9.71 5.20 -6.23
C MET A 50 9.37 6.35 -7.20
N GLU A 51 10.30 6.70 -8.08
CA GLU A 51 10.05 7.67 -9.15
C GLU A 51 8.99 7.19 -10.15
N ARG A 52 9.04 5.92 -10.56
CA ARG A 52 8.06 5.33 -11.49
C ARG A 52 6.67 5.30 -10.86
N ILE A 53 6.57 4.94 -9.58
CA ILE A 53 5.33 5.01 -8.79
C ILE A 53 4.81 6.45 -8.76
N ALA A 54 5.63 7.42 -8.34
CA ALA A 54 5.21 8.82 -8.25
C ALA A 54 4.75 9.39 -9.59
N ARG A 55 5.43 9.02 -10.69
CA ARG A 55 5.07 9.44 -12.05
C ARG A 55 3.73 8.88 -12.52
N ALA A 56 3.46 7.60 -12.21
CA ALA A 56 2.19 6.96 -12.54
C ALA A 56 1.03 7.44 -11.67
N LEU A 57 1.29 7.69 -10.39
CA LEU A 57 0.34 8.21 -9.40
C LEU A 57 -0.15 9.62 -9.73
N ARG A 58 0.75 10.52 -10.13
CA ARG A 58 0.47 11.95 -10.28
C ARG A 58 -0.75 12.27 -11.17
N PRO A 59 -0.93 11.68 -12.37
CA PRO A 59 -2.10 11.95 -13.19
C PRO A 59 -3.39 11.25 -12.72
N LEU A 60 -3.29 10.25 -11.83
CA LEU A 60 -4.43 9.47 -11.34
C LEU A 60 -5.02 10.05 -10.05
N SER A 61 -4.16 10.61 -9.19
CA SER A 61 -4.54 11.10 -7.87
C SER A 61 -5.46 12.33 -7.93
N THR A 62 -6.44 12.37 -7.03
CA THR A 62 -7.26 13.57 -6.76
C THR A 62 -6.56 14.61 -5.89
N SER A 63 -5.38 14.28 -5.33
CA SER A 63 -4.50 15.22 -4.61
C SER A 63 -3.02 14.91 -4.92
N PRO A 64 -2.55 15.20 -6.15
CA PRO A 64 -1.26 14.72 -6.65
C PRO A 64 -0.06 15.14 -5.80
N GLU A 65 -0.03 16.38 -5.33
CA GLU A 65 1.09 16.94 -4.57
C GLU A 65 1.22 16.26 -3.20
N GLU A 66 0.11 16.02 -2.52
CA GLU A 66 0.09 15.31 -1.23
C GLU A 66 0.51 13.85 -1.39
N ASP A 67 0.03 13.20 -2.44
CA ASP A 67 0.26 11.78 -2.67
C ASP A 67 1.70 11.50 -3.15
N VAL A 68 2.27 12.36 -3.99
CA VAL A 68 3.69 12.30 -4.36
C VAL A 68 4.58 12.54 -3.13
N LEU A 69 4.22 13.49 -2.26
CA LEU A 69 4.91 13.67 -0.98
C LEU A 69 4.79 12.43 -0.09
N LEU A 70 3.64 11.75 -0.11
CA LEU A 70 3.42 10.52 0.65
C LEU A 70 4.30 9.37 0.14
N VAL A 71 4.49 9.25 -1.18
CA VAL A 71 5.45 8.28 -1.77
C VAL A 71 6.86 8.54 -1.23
N LEU A 72 7.33 9.80 -1.24
CA LEU A 72 8.64 10.14 -0.69
C LEU A 72 8.76 9.81 0.81
N LYS A 73 7.73 10.12 1.60
CA LYS A 73 7.68 9.77 3.02
C LYS A 73 7.73 8.26 3.24
N ARG A 74 7.05 7.46 2.40
CA ARG A 74 7.11 5.98 2.45
C ARG A 74 8.49 5.45 2.10
N SER A 75 9.16 6.01 1.09
CA SER A 75 10.53 5.64 0.76
C SER A 75 11.46 5.90 1.96
N LEU A 76 11.37 7.08 2.57
CA LEU A 76 12.18 7.41 3.74
C LEU A 76 11.86 6.49 4.94
N PHE A 77 10.58 6.18 5.15
CA PHE A 77 10.14 5.29 6.22
C PHE A 77 10.68 3.87 6.01
N ALA A 78 10.52 3.29 4.82
CA ALA A 78 11.03 1.96 4.49
C ALA A 78 12.55 1.87 4.65
N TRP A 79 13.27 2.94 4.28
CA TRP A 79 14.71 3.03 4.54
C TRP A 79 15.02 3.01 6.05
N LEU A 80 14.29 3.82 6.83
CA LEU A 80 14.50 3.98 8.27
C LEU A 80 14.27 2.68 9.04
N ILE A 81 13.20 1.95 8.70
CA ILE A 81 12.86 0.68 9.35
C ILE A 81 13.55 -0.52 8.72
N ALA A 82 14.43 -0.30 7.72
CA ALA A 82 15.07 -1.33 6.93
C ALA A 82 14.09 -2.39 6.40
N ASP A 83 13.06 -1.93 5.71
CA ASP A 83 12.07 -2.76 5.03
C ASP A 83 12.56 -3.13 3.63
N GLY A 84 13.12 -4.33 3.51
CA GLY A 84 13.55 -4.89 2.24
C GLY A 84 12.49 -5.70 1.49
N ASP A 85 11.24 -5.71 1.95
CA ASP A 85 10.14 -6.46 1.30
C ASP A 85 8.90 -5.59 1.03
N MET A 86 9.13 -4.38 0.50
CA MET A 86 8.07 -3.48 0.02
C MET A 86 8.03 -3.42 -1.53
N PRO A 87 7.54 -4.45 -2.24
CA PRO A 87 7.40 -4.46 -3.70
C PRO A 87 6.27 -3.55 -4.18
N LEU A 88 6.09 -3.46 -5.51
CA LEU A 88 4.98 -2.75 -6.16
C LEU A 88 3.60 -3.19 -5.66
N LYS A 89 3.45 -4.44 -5.18
CA LYS A 89 2.20 -4.94 -4.59
C LYS A 89 1.86 -4.38 -3.21
N ASN A 90 2.85 -3.82 -2.50
CA ASN A 90 2.66 -3.22 -1.17
C ASN A 90 2.42 -1.70 -1.29
N MET A 91 2.27 -1.22 -2.52
CA MET A 91 1.86 0.13 -2.87
C MET A 91 0.55 0.01 -3.65
N ALA A 92 -0.46 0.78 -3.28
CA ALA A 92 -1.77 0.72 -3.94
C ALA A 92 -2.47 2.08 -3.96
N LEU A 93 -3.42 2.20 -4.87
CA LEU A 93 -4.41 3.27 -4.94
C LEU A 93 -5.70 2.80 -4.27
N LEU A 94 -6.28 3.64 -3.42
CA LEU A 94 -7.64 3.50 -2.94
C LEU A 94 -8.53 4.45 -3.74
N GLU A 95 -9.45 3.85 -4.48
CA GLU A 95 -10.40 4.54 -5.34
C GLU A 95 -11.79 4.44 -4.72
N ILE A 96 -12.50 5.56 -4.72
CA ILE A 96 -13.82 5.70 -4.12
C ILE A 96 -14.75 6.27 -5.18
N ALA A 97 -15.92 5.66 -5.35
CA ALA A 97 -16.99 6.16 -6.20
C ALA A 97 -18.33 6.15 -5.47
N GLU A 98 -19.22 7.06 -5.86
CA GLU A 98 -20.62 7.03 -5.45
C GLU A 98 -21.40 5.95 -6.22
N PRO A 99 -22.44 5.34 -5.63
CA PRO A 99 -23.35 4.45 -6.35
C PRO A 99 -23.90 5.09 -7.63
N GLY A 100 -23.78 4.36 -8.74
CA GLY A 100 -24.27 4.81 -10.05
C GLY A 100 -23.39 5.86 -10.73
N SER A 101 -22.27 6.26 -10.11
CA SER A 101 -21.28 7.11 -10.76
C SER A 101 -20.53 6.35 -11.85
N THR A 102 -20.15 7.05 -12.92
CA THR A 102 -19.23 6.56 -13.97
C THR A 102 -17.79 6.99 -13.73
N GLN A 103 -17.52 7.69 -12.63
CA GLN A 103 -16.22 8.26 -12.27
C GLN A 103 -15.93 8.09 -10.77
N PHE A 104 -14.66 8.03 -10.41
CA PHE A 104 -14.22 8.06 -9.02
C PHE A 104 -14.36 9.48 -8.45
N SER A 105 -14.92 9.59 -7.23
CA SER A 105 -14.95 10.82 -6.45
C SER A 105 -13.62 11.08 -5.72
N SER A 106 -12.85 10.01 -5.45
CA SER A 106 -11.52 10.11 -4.85
C SER A 106 -10.61 9.00 -5.37
N VAL A 107 -9.36 9.34 -5.70
CA VAL A 107 -8.29 8.39 -6.04
C VAL A 107 -7.07 8.85 -5.28
N ARG A 108 -6.64 8.06 -4.29
CA ARG A 108 -5.55 8.44 -3.38
C ARG A 108 -4.61 7.27 -3.16
N MET A 109 -3.38 7.54 -2.73
CA MET A 109 -2.52 6.47 -2.19
C MET A 109 -3.21 5.77 -1.02
N ALA A 110 -3.42 4.45 -1.11
CA ALA A 110 -4.00 3.63 -0.06
C ALA A 110 -3.12 3.66 1.20
N PRO A 111 -3.66 3.55 2.42
CA PRO A 111 -2.87 3.50 3.66
C PRO A 111 -1.69 2.52 3.57
N LEU A 112 -0.60 2.77 4.32
CA LEU A 112 0.52 1.84 4.37
C LEU A 112 0.09 0.51 5.00
N TYR A 113 0.44 -0.60 4.37
CA TYR A 113 0.25 -1.96 4.86
C TYR A 113 1.47 -2.81 4.54
N ASP A 114 1.55 -3.98 5.17
CA ASP A 114 2.61 -4.98 4.95
C ASP A 114 4.03 -4.37 5.03
N ALA A 115 4.25 -3.54 6.06
CA ALA A 115 5.52 -2.92 6.38
C ALA A 115 6.23 -3.72 7.48
N VAL A 116 7.48 -4.09 7.24
CA VAL A 116 8.23 -4.98 8.14
C VAL A 116 9.71 -4.62 8.19
N THR A 117 10.31 -4.64 9.39
CA THR A 117 11.78 -4.55 9.52
C THR A 117 12.38 -5.89 9.16
N THR A 118 12.86 -6.06 7.93
CA THR A 118 13.37 -7.36 7.45
C THR A 118 14.70 -7.76 8.11
N ARG A 119 15.50 -6.77 8.53
CA ARG A 119 16.81 -7.01 9.17
C ARG A 119 16.77 -7.71 10.53
N VAL A 120 15.59 -7.86 11.15
CA VAL A 120 15.46 -8.64 12.39
C VAL A 120 15.59 -10.15 12.16
N PHE A 121 15.42 -10.61 10.92
CA PHE A 121 15.48 -12.03 10.58
C PHE A 121 16.91 -12.49 10.30
N PRO A 122 17.32 -13.70 10.76
CA PRO A 122 18.61 -14.27 10.42
C PRO A 122 18.79 -14.38 8.91
N ARG A 123 20.00 -14.11 8.40
CA ARG A 123 20.38 -14.06 6.97
C ARG A 123 19.92 -12.82 6.19
N LEU A 124 19.14 -11.92 6.80
CA LEU A 124 18.72 -10.65 6.21
C LEU A 124 19.40 -9.45 6.87
N GLU A 125 20.53 -9.64 7.56
CA GLU A 125 21.17 -8.59 8.37
C GLU A 125 21.70 -7.41 7.54
N LYS A 126 21.84 -7.59 6.22
CA LYS A 126 22.31 -6.57 5.27
C LYS A 126 21.25 -6.15 4.26
N ASP A 127 19.99 -6.52 4.50
CA ASP A 127 18.90 -6.23 3.60
C ASP A 127 18.70 -4.71 3.42
N ARG A 128 18.21 -4.32 2.24
CA ARG A 128 18.05 -2.93 1.80
C ARG A 128 16.64 -2.75 1.24
N MET A 129 16.20 -1.51 1.13
CA MET A 129 14.89 -1.21 0.53
C MET A 129 14.64 -1.96 -0.77
N ALA A 130 13.46 -2.55 -0.87
CA ALA A 130 13.01 -3.33 -2.03
C ALA A 130 12.97 -2.50 -3.33
N LEU A 131 12.42 -1.28 -3.25
CA LEU A 131 12.31 -0.36 -4.37
C LEU A 131 13.31 0.79 -4.19
N LYS A 132 13.98 1.15 -5.29
CA LYS A 132 14.96 2.24 -5.34
C LYS A 132 14.31 3.60 -5.61
#